data_AF-A0A0D2KK62-F1
#
_entry.id   AF-A0A0D2KK62-F1
#
_cell.length_a   1.000
_cell.length_b   1.000
_cell.length_c   1.000
_cell.angle_alpha   90.00
_cell.angle_beta   90.00
_cell.angle_gamma   90.00
#
_symmetry.space_group_name_H-M   'P 1'
#
loop_
_entity.id
_entity.type
_entity.pdbx_description
1 polymer ?
#
loop_
_entity_poly.entity_id
_entity_poly.type
_entity_poly.pdbx_seq_one_letter_code
_entity_poly.pdbx_strand_id
1 'polypeptide(L)'
;IVESYDVACQYYVHLKSRFQKSFCDLADIVDLIHLFVPKKHLDGHKENCRYRFSLNYAKGVGRGHGEGIETSWAEAKQSGGSTRQMNHGHRHDVLIDLLNYWNFDKLRGLGTFSKLIFHCYTNFI
;
A
#
# COMPACT_ATOMS: atom_id res chain seq x y z
N ILE A 1 12.23 4.65 -5.47
CA ILE A 1 11.38 3.69 -4.74
C ILE A 1 10.29 4.50 -4.05
N VAL A 2 9.03 4.05 -4.08
CA VAL A 2 7.89 4.79 -3.50
C VAL A 2 7.24 3.90 -2.45
N GLU A 3 7.21 4.38 -1.22
CA GLU A 3 6.66 3.64 -0.09
C GLU A 3 5.67 4.51 0.68
N SER A 4 4.61 3.90 1.21
CA SER A 4 3.63 4.57 2.07
C SER A 4 3.50 3.87 3.41
N TYR A 5 3.43 4.66 4.48
CA TYR A 5 3.25 4.15 5.84
C TYR A 5 2.52 5.20 6.69
N ASP A 6 1.65 4.75 7.60
CA ASP A 6 0.76 5.61 8.39
C ASP A 6 1.51 6.75 9.07
N VAL A 7 2.66 6.45 9.66
CA VAL A 7 3.50 7.42 10.37
C VAL A 7 4.84 7.67 9.66
N ALA A 8 4.87 7.50 8.33
CA ALA A 8 6.06 7.72 7.51
C ALA A 8 6.73 9.08 7.81
N CYS A 9 5.95 10.12 8.07
CA CYS A 9 6.45 11.45 8.40
C CYS A 9 7.31 11.51 9.67
N GLN A 10 7.04 10.64 10.65
CA GLN A 10 7.81 10.57 11.90
C GLN A 10 9.11 9.80 11.67
N TYR A 11 9.05 8.69 10.93
CA TYR A 11 10.21 7.87 10.61
C TYR A 11 11.21 8.57 9.70
N TYR A 12 10.70 9.30 8.70
CA TYR A 12 11.52 10.02 7.71
C TYR A 12 12.61 10.89 8.37
N VAL A 13 12.31 11.54 9.50
CA VAL A 13 13.23 12.44 10.21
C VAL A 13 14.54 11.76 10.62
N HIS A 14 14.49 10.49 11.00
CA HIS A 14 15.64 9.75 11.51
C HIS A 14 15.99 8.53 10.65
N LEU A 15 15.40 8.39 9.47
CA LEU A 15 15.57 7.19 8.65
C LEU A 15 17.03 7.05 8.18
N LYS A 16 17.59 8.10 7.58
CA LYS A 16 18.99 8.09 7.10
C LYS A 16 19.98 7.85 8.23
N SER A 17 19.82 8.51 9.37
CA SER A 17 20.75 8.36 10.51
C SER A 17 20.69 6.95 11.13
N ARG A 18 19.51 6.34 11.20
CA ARG A 18 19.36 4.95 11.65
C ARG A 18 20.02 3.97 10.67
N PHE A 19 19.86 4.19 9.37
CA PHE A 19 20.54 3.38 8.36
C PHE A 19 22.06 3.55 8.42
N GLN A 20 22.58 4.78 8.54
CA GLN A 20 24.01 5.01 8.70
C GLN A 20 24.60 4.28 9.91
N LYS A 21 23.83 4.17 11.00
CA LYS A 21 24.27 3.49 12.23
C LYS A 21 24.25 1.97 12.14
N SER A 22 23.20 1.39 11.56
CA SER A 22 22.95 -0.05 11.60
C SER A 22 23.23 -0.78 10.29
N PHE A 23 23.23 -0.05 9.17
CA PHE A 23 23.28 -0.54 7.80
C PHE A 23 24.07 0.44 6.92
N CYS A 24 25.32 0.75 7.32
CA CYS A 24 26.13 1.79 6.69
C CYS A 24 26.25 1.63 5.16
N ASP A 25 26.47 0.39 4.71
CA ASP A 25 26.64 0.05 3.29
C ASP A 25 25.36 0.25 2.45
N LEU A 26 24.21 0.33 3.12
CA LEU A 26 22.90 0.53 2.50
C LEU A 26 22.33 1.92 2.76
N ALA A 27 23.04 2.80 3.48
CA ALA A 27 22.48 4.07 3.89
C ALA A 27 22.07 4.96 2.71
N ASP A 28 22.76 4.85 1.58
CA ASP A 28 22.49 5.63 0.37
C ASP A 28 21.20 5.22 -0.35
N ILE A 29 20.67 4.04 -0.07
CA ILE A 29 19.36 3.64 -0.60
C ILE A 29 18.23 4.54 -0.08
N VAL A 30 18.39 5.11 1.12
CA VAL A 30 17.37 5.96 1.75
C VAL A 30 17.09 7.20 0.90
N ASP A 31 18.10 7.73 0.22
CA ASP A 31 17.95 8.92 -0.62
C ASP A 31 17.14 8.63 -1.90
N LEU A 32 16.98 7.36 -2.25
CA LEU A 32 16.18 6.88 -3.38
C LEU A 32 14.73 6.53 -2.97
N ILE A 33 14.40 6.58 -1.68
CA ILE A 33 13.08 6.24 -1.15
C ILE A 33 12.25 7.51 -0.95
N HIS A 34 11.11 7.58 -1.63
CA HIS A 34 10.09 8.58 -1.41
C HIS A 34 9.01 8.01 -0.50
N LEU A 35 8.91 8.58 0.71
CA LEU A 35 7.93 8.19 1.71
C LEU A 35 6.68 9.07 1.64
N PHE A 36 5.52 8.44 1.75
CA PHE A 36 4.22 9.10 1.80
C PHE A 36 3.36 8.56 2.94
N VAL A 37 2.31 9.29 3.29
CA VAL A 37 1.27 8.83 4.21
C VAL A 37 0.03 8.45 3.39
N PRO A 38 -0.65 7.32 3.67
CA PRO A 38 -1.88 6.98 2.98
C PRO A 38 -2.96 8.05 3.17
N LYS A 39 -3.79 8.25 2.14
CA LYS A 39 -4.75 9.38 2.08
C LYS A 39 -5.70 9.45 3.27
N LYS A 40 -6.18 8.30 3.74
CA LYS A 40 -7.10 8.25 4.88
C LYS A 40 -6.42 8.67 6.19
N HIS A 41 -5.12 8.41 6.33
CA HIS A 41 -4.36 8.74 7.55
C HIS A 41 -3.89 10.20 7.56
N LEU A 42 -3.77 10.84 6.39
CA LEU A 42 -3.35 12.25 6.29
C LEU A 42 -4.19 13.20 7.16
N ASP A 43 -5.49 12.97 7.29
CA ASP A 43 -6.36 13.83 8.11
C ASP A 43 -6.02 13.79 9.60
N GLY A 44 -5.41 12.69 10.08
CA GLY A 44 -4.92 12.60 11.45
C GLY A 44 -3.60 13.36 11.69
N HIS A 45 -2.97 13.88 10.64
CA HIS A 45 -1.66 14.51 10.72
C HIS A 45 -1.74 16.04 10.72
N LYS A 46 -0.66 16.66 11.23
CA LYS A 46 -0.46 18.12 11.19
C LYS A 46 -0.49 18.63 9.76
N GLU A 47 -0.92 19.88 9.57
CA GLU A 47 -1.13 20.51 8.27
C GLU A 47 0.08 20.38 7.32
N ASN A 48 1.30 20.70 7.77
CA ASN A 48 2.50 20.56 6.94
C ASN A 48 2.73 19.13 6.42
N CYS A 49 2.36 18.12 7.19
CA CYS A 49 2.46 16.72 6.77
C CYS A 49 1.49 16.41 5.64
N ARG A 50 0.30 17.03 5.64
CA ARG A 50 -0.74 16.81 4.64
C ARG A 50 -0.34 17.27 3.25
N TYR A 51 0.58 18.23 3.15
CA TYR A 51 1.12 18.65 1.86
C TYR A 51 2.39 17.85 1.51
N ARG A 52 3.33 17.73 2.46
CA ARG A 52 4.64 17.13 2.20
C ARG A 52 4.60 15.62 1.90
N PHE A 53 3.72 14.89 2.58
CA PHE A 53 3.64 13.42 2.48
C PHE A 53 2.39 12.94 1.73
N SER A 54 1.72 13.84 0.99
CA SER A 54 0.54 13.48 0.21
C SER A 54 0.91 12.86 -1.14
N LEU A 55 0.30 11.71 -1.42
CA LEU A 55 0.35 11.07 -2.73
C LEU A 55 -0.28 11.92 -3.86
N ASN A 56 -1.14 12.91 -3.53
CA ASN A 56 -1.73 13.78 -4.57
C ASN A 56 -0.72 14.75 -5.18
N TYR A 57 0.36 15.06 -4.46
CA TYR A 57 1.42 15.95 -4.93
C TYR A 57 2.68 15.19 -5.35
N ALA A 58 2.63 13.85 -5.32
CA ALA A 58 3.74 12.99 -5.65
C ALA A 58 3.85 12.79 -7.17
N LYS A 59 5.02 13.07 -7.73
CA LYS A 59 5.28 12.87 -9.16
C LYS A 59 5.49 11.38 -9.47
N GLY A 60 4.80 10.87 -10.49
CA GLY A 60 5.05 9.53 -11.03
C GLY A 60 4.40 8.37 -10.26
N VAL A 61 3.55 8.62 -9.25
CA VAL A 61 2.94 7.54 -8.43
C VAL A 61 1.54 7.11 -8.88
N GLY A 62 1.00 7.72 -9.95
CA GLY A 62 -0.39 7.52 -10.37
C GLY A 62 -1.41 7.95 -9.31
N ARG A 63 -2.70 7.80 -9.60
CA ARG A 63 -3.76 8.13 -8.63
C ARG A 63 -4.02 6.95 -7.68
N GLY A 64 -3.18 6.79 -6.66
CA GLY A 64 -3.34 5.79 -5.60
C GLY A 64 -3.83 6.37 -4.27
N HIS A 65 -4.27 5.51 -3.34
CA HIS A 65 -4.54 5.89 -1.95
C HIS A 65 -3.39 5.57 -0.99
N GLY A 66 -2.45 4.71 -1.36
CA GLY A 66 -1.30 4.30 -0.52
C GLY A 66 -1.64 3.35 0.63
N GLU A 67 -2.93 3.15 0.90
CA GLU A 67 -3.39 2.15 1.86
C GLU A 67 -3.37 0.76 1.24
N GLY A 68 -2.97 -0.27 1.98
CA GLY A 68 -2.88 -1.62 1.45
C GLY A 68 -3.58 -2.63 2.33
N ILE A 69 -3.16 -2.69 3.59
CA ILE A 69 -3.61 -3.73 4.51
C ILE A 69 -5.04 -3.46 5.01
N GLU A 70 -5.38 -2.20 5.32
CA GLU A 70 -6.68 -1.88 5.92
C GLU A 70 -7.84 -2.08 4.95
N THR A 71 -7.64 -1.85 3.65
CA THR A 71 -8.71 -2.02 2.64
C THR A 71 -9.14 -3.47 2.51
N SER A 72 -8.20 -4.42 2.67
CA SER A 72 -8.50 -5.85 2.62
C SER A 72 -9.40 -6.34 3.77
N TRP A 73 -9.44 -5.60 4.88
CA TRP A 73 -10.25 -5.99 6.03
C TRP A 73 -11.75 -5.95 5.75
N ALA A 74 -12.21 -5.06 4.88
CA ALA A 74 -13.62 -5.02 4.52
C ALA A 74 -14.06 -6.35 3.87
N GLU A 75 -13.24 -6.90 2.98
CA GLU A 75 -13.48 -8.18 2.32
C GLU A 75 -13.29 -9.35 3.30
N ALA A 76 -12.18 -9.36 4.05
CA ALA A 76 -11.89 -10.44 4.98
C ALA A 76 -12.97 -10.58 6.08
N LYS A 77 -13.56 -9.47 6.54
CA LYS A 77 -14.60 -9.47 7.58
C LYS A 77 -15.87 -10.21 7.16
N GLN A 78 -16.18 -10.28 5.86
CA GLN A 78 -17.37 -10.98 5.37
C GLN A 78 -17.31 -12.48 5.68
N SER A 79 -16.10 -13.05 5.78
CA SER A 79 -15.90 -14.46 6.14
C SER A 79 -16.09 -14.77 7.63
N GLY A 80 -16.18 -13.75 8.48
CA GLY A 80 -16.28 -13.93 9.93
C GLY A 80 -17.53 -14.71 10.35
N GLY A 81 -18.65 -14.52 9.66
CA GLY A 81 -19.90 -15.24 9.94
C GLY A 81 -19.83 -16.72 9.58
N SER A 82 -19.39 -17.03 8.37
CA SER A 82 -19.32 -18.41 7.84
C SER A 82 -18.23 -19.25 8.51
N THR A 83 -17.13 -18.62 8.94
CA THR A 83 -16.01 -19.34 9.58
C THR A 83 -16.15 -19.52 11.09
N ARG A 84 -17.17 -18.93 11.72
CA ARG A 84 -17.30 -18.87 13.19
C ARG A 84 -17.44 -20.24 13.87
N GLN A 85 -18.11 -21.19 13.23
CA GLN A 85 -18.42 -22.51 13.80
C GLN A 85 -17.53 -23.63 13.24
N MET A 86 -16.56 -23.28 12.40
CA MET A 86 -15.63 -24.25 11.82
C MET A 86 -14.62 -24.69 12.88
N ASN A 87 -14.17 -25.95 12.79
CA ASN A 87 -13.03 -26.39 13.58
C ASN A 87 -11.76 -25.61 13.18
N HIS A 88 -10.72 -25.66 14.01
CA HIS A 88 -9.53 -24.85 13.83
C HIS A 88 -8.85 -25.05 12.46
N GLY A 89 -8.61 -26.30 12.06
CA GLY A 89 -7.97 -26.61 10.78
C GLY A 89 -8.80 -26.14 9.59
N HIS A 90 -10.08 -26.49 9.58
CA HIS A 90 -10.99 -26.11 8.49
C HIS A 90 -11.16 -24.58 8.38
N ARG A 91 -11.19 -23.87 9.51
CA ARG A 91 -11.19 -22.41 9.52
C ARG A 91 -9.94 -21.83 8.88
N HIS A 92 -8.77 -22.40 9.16
CA HIS A 92 -7.51 -21.98 8.55
C HIS A 92 -7.53 -22.19 7.02
N ASP A 93 -7.93 -23.37 6.57
CA ASP A 93 -7.99 -23.71 5.14
C ASP A 93 -8.94 -22.77 4.39
N VAL A 94 -10.15 -22.54 4.93
CA VAL A 94 -11.14 -21.65 4.31
C VAL A 94 -10.64 -20.21 4.23
N LEU A 95 -9.97 -19.70 5.27
CA LEU A 95 -9.40 -18.35 5.25
C LEU A 95 -8.27 -18.23 4.22
N ILE A 96 -7.42 -19.25 4.09
CA ILE A 96 -6.35 -19.30 3.09
C ILE A 96 -6.96 -19.30 1.68
N ASP A 97 -7.99 -20.11 1.42
CA ASP A 97 -8.66 -20.17 0.12
C ASP A 97 -9.29 -18.83 -0.26
N LEU A 98 -9.94 -18.16 0.68
CA LEU A 98 -10.51 -16.82 0.46
C LEU A 98 -9.44 -15.78 0.09
N LEU A 99 -8.29 -15.80 0.79
CA LEU A 99 -7.18 -14.89 0.50
C LEU A 99 -6.52 -15.20 -0.85
N ASN A 100 -6.39 -16.49 -1.20
CA ASN A 100 -5.88 -16.92 -2.50
C ASN A 100 -6.81 -16.49 -3.64
N TYR A 101 -8.12 -16.67 -3.46
CA TYR A 101 -9.12 -16.19 -4.42
C TYR A 101 -9.03 -14.67 -4.60
N TRP A 102 -8.89 -13.91 -3.52
CA TRP A 102 -8.72 -12.46 -3.60
C TRP A 102 -7.44 -12.05 -4.34
N ASN A 103 -6.33 -12.78 -4.16
CA ASN A 103 -5.11 -12.58 -4.94
C ASN A 103 -5.31 -12.86 -6.43
N PHE A 104 -6.02 -13.95 -6.77
CA PHE A 104 -6.39 -14.26 -8.15
C PHE A 104 -7.26 -13.17 -8.76
N ASP A 105 -8.24 -12.67 -8.04
CA ASP A 105 -9.14 -11.60 -8.51
C ASP A 105 -8.37 -10.31 -8.83
N LYS A 106 -7.47 -9.89 -7.93
CA LYS A 106 -6.55 -8.76 -8.19
C LYS A 106 -5.71 -8.99 -9.43
N LEU A 107 -5.15 -10.19 -9.61
CA LEU A 107 -4.34 -10.54 -10.78
C LEU A 107 -5.14 -10.43 -12.08
N ARG A 108 -6.39 -10.92 -12.09
CA ARG A 108 -7.29 -10.76 -13.25
C ARG A 108 -7.59 -9.29 -13.53
N GLY A 109 -7.83 -8.48 -12.50
CA GLY A 109 -8.10 -7.06 -12.63
C GLY A 109 -6.94 -6.25 -13.23
N LEU A 110 -5.69 -6.67 -12.97
CA LEU A 110 -4.50 -6.03 -13.58
C LEU A 110 -4.47 -6.17 -15.11
N GLY A 111 -4.95 -7.30 -15.65
CA GLY A 111 -5.01 -7.54 -17.10
C GLY A 111 -5.92 -6.54 -17.83
N THR A 112 -7.04 -6.16 -17.20
CA THR A 112 -8.00 -5.18 -17.73
C THR A 112 -7.45 -3.75 -17.69
N PHE A 113 -6.64 -3.43 -16.68
CA PHE A 113 -6.01 -2.10 -16.53
C PHE A 113 -4.92 -1.85 -17.58
N SER A 114 -4.20 -2.90 -18.01
CA SER A 114 -3.18 -2.78 -19.07
C SER A 114 -3.75 -2.23 -20.39
N LYS A 115 -4.95 -2.67 -20.78
CA LYS A 115 -5.62 -2.18 -22.01
C LYS A 115 -6.00 -0.71 -21.95
N LEU A 116 -6.38 -0.21 -20.77
CA LEU A 116 -6.73 1.19 -20.53
C LEU A 116 -5.50 2.12 -20.58
N ILE A 117 -4.36 1.64 -20.07
CA ILE A 117 -3.09 2.36 -20.12
C ILE A 117 -2.65 2.53 -21.58
N PHE A 118 -2.65 1.46 -22.39
CA PHE A 118 -2.27 1.58 -23.81
C PHE A 118 -3.18 2.52 -24.60
N HIS A 119 -4.48 2.57 -24.32
CA HIS A 119 -5.40 3.47 -25.02
C HIS A 119 -5.23 4.96 -24.64
N CYS A 120 -4.74 5.25 -23.43
CA CYS A 120 -4.49 6.63 -22.99
C CYS A 120 -3.17 7.19 -23.57
N TYR A 121 -2.16 6.33 -23.76
CA TYR A 121 -0.88 6.74 -24.37
C TYR A 121 -0.93 6.87 -25.90
N THR A 122 -1.89 6.24 -26.60
CA THR A 122 -2.04 6.38 -28.06
C THR A 122 -2.87 7.58 -28.51
N ASN A 123 -3.52 8.31 -27.59
CA ASN A 123 -4.28 9.52 -27.90
C ASN A 123 -3.55 10.82 -27.55
N PHE A 124 -2.26 10.73 -27.18
CA PHE A 124 -1.37 11.86 -26.89
C PHE A 124 -0.07 11.84 -27.72
N ILE A 125 -0.04 11.09 -28.83
CA ILE A 125 0.96 11.19 -29.90
C ILE A 125 0.21 11.54 -31.19
#